data_AF-B4D394-F1
#
_entry.id   AF-B4D394-F1
#
_cell.length_a   1.000
_cell.length_b   1.000
_cell.length_c   1.000
_cell.angle_alpha   90.00
_cell.angle_beta   90.00
_cell.angle_gamma   90.00
#
_symmetry.space_group_name_H-M   'P 1'
#
loop_
_entity.id
_entity.type
_entity.pdbx_description
1 polymer ?
#
loop_
_entity_poly.entity_id
_entity_poly.type
_entity_poly.pdbx_seq_one_letter_code
_entity_poly.pdbx_strand_id
1 'polypeptide(L)'
;MRIHVLSDLHQEFGEVDVPDVDCDCVILAGDVSTKEQGLMWIRSRFRDVPVIHHRNDYRIGRTRILANPRAYPDDPNEDFIPDLVVEVEGEAASRL
;
A
#
# COMPACT_ATOMS: atom_id res chain seq x y z
N MET A 1 7.49 -19.43 3.05
CA MET A 1 6.54 -18.40 2.61
C MET A 1 7.33 -17.20 2.12
N ARG A 2 7.11 -16.78 0.88
CA ARG A 2 7.77 -15.66 0.20
C ARG A 2 6.74 -14.56 -0.05
N ILE A 3 7.08 -13.35 0.34
CA ILE A 3 6.16 -12.20 0.31
C ILE A 3 6.82 -11.09 -0.49
N HIS A 4 6.11 -10.54 -1.45
CA HIS A 4 6.54 -9.37 -2.20
C HIS A 4 5.82 -8.13 -1.64
N VAL A 5 6.56 -7.24 -0.98
CA VAL A 5 6.01 -6.05 -0.34
C VAL A 5 6.32 -4.83 -1.18
N LEU A 6 5.29 -4.04 -1.51
CA LEU A 6 5.36 -2.81 -2.29
C LEU A 6 4.60 -1.71 -1.57
N SER A 7 5.00 -0.45 -1.79
CA SER A 7 4.37 0.73 -1.21
C SER A 7 4.63 1.91 -2.14
N ASP A 8 3.77 2.94 -2.05
CA ASP A 8 4.01 4.25 -2.67
C ASP A 8 4.32 4.16 -4.18
N LEU A 9 3.57 3.31 -4.89
CA LEU A 9 3.74 3.09 -6.33
C LEU A 9 3.22 4.28 -7.14
N HIS A 10 2.18 4.97 -6.68
CA HIS A 10 1.57 6.13 -7.34
C HIS A 10 1.39 5.99 -8.86
N GLN A 11 0.66 4.94 -9.30
CA GLN A 11 0.46 4.65 -10.72
C GLN A 11 -0.27 5.79 -11.49
N GLU A 12 -0.90 6.74 -10.78
CA GLU A 12 -1.47 7.96 -11.34
C GLU A 12 -0.44 8.92 -11.96
N PHE A 13 0.84 8.81 -11.59
CA PHE A 13 1.93 9.61 -12.15
C PHE A 13 2.71 8.90 -13.25
N GLY A 14 2.38 7.65 -13.55
CA GLY A 14 3.03 6.83 -14.56
C GLY A 14 3.13 5.38 -14.13
N GLU A 15 3.37 4.49 -15.11
CA GLU A 15 3.54 3.08 -14.83
C GLU A 15 4.88 2.84 -14.10
N VAL A 16 4.82 2.23 -12.93
CA VAL A 16 6.02 1.77 -12.21
C VAL A 16 6.39 0.37 -12.67
N ASP A 17 7.64 0.20 -13.10
CA ASP A 17 8.20 -1.11 -13.40
C ASP A 17 8.43 -1.89 -12.10
N VAL A 18 7.46 -2.75 -11.79
CA VAL A 18 7.51 -3.66 -10.64
C VAL A 18 8.07 -5.00 -11.13
N PRO A 19 9.19 -5.49 -10.59
CA PRO A 19 9.80 -6.73 -11.04
C PRO A 19 8.91 -7.94 -10.74
N ASP A 20 8.80 -8.85 -11.71
CA ASP A 20 8.19 -10.16 -11.49
C ASP A 20 9.10 -11.03 -10.60
N VAL A 21 8.59 -11.37 -9.42
CA VAL A 21 9.27 -12.31 -8.53
C VAL A 21 8.32 -13.43 -8.13
N ASP A 22 8.86 -14.63 -8.00
CA ASP A 22 8.12 -15.78 -7.52
C ASP A 22 7.84 -15.64 -6.02
N CYS A 23 6.56 -15.44 -5.67
CA CYS A 23 6.09 -15.19 -4.32
C CYS A 23 4.73 -15.85 -4.06
N ASP A 24 4.42 -16.08 -2.78
CA ASP A 24 3.17 -16.72 -2.36
C ASP A 24 2.05 -15.69 -2.17
N CYS A 25 2.40 -14.42 -1.91
CA CYS A 25 1.47 -13.29 -1.86
C CYS A 25 2.18 -11.94 -2.07
N VAL A 26 1.40 -10.93 -2.46
CA VAL A 26 1.81 -9.53 -2.55
C VAL A 26 1.15 -8.72 -1.45
N ILE A 27 1.91 -7.82 -0.81
CA ILE A 27 1.39 -6.82 0.13
C ILE A 27 1.58 -5.44 -0.49
N LEU A 28 0.49 -4.69 -0.60
CA LEU A 28 0.47 -3.30 -1.04
C LEU A 28 0.22 -2.42 0.18
N ALA A 29 1.28 -1.80 0.67
CA ALA A 29 1.33 -1.11 1.96
C ALA A 29 0.89 0.36 1.92
N GLY A 30 0.25 0.80 0.84
CA GLY A 30 -0.25 2.17 0.68
C GLY A 30 0.02 2.71 -0.73
N ASP A 31 -0.69 3.78 -1.08
CA ASP A 31 -0.44 4.66 -2.22
C ASP A 31 -0.11 3.94 -3.54
N VAL A 32 -0.98 2.99 -3.90
CA VAL A 32 -0.88 2.23 -5.16
C VAL A 32 -1.35 3.07 -6.34
N SER A 33 -2.59 3.57 -6.28
CA SER A 33 -3.15 4.50 -7.25
C SER A 33 -4.36 5.23 -6.68
N THR A 34 -4.99 6.10 -7.46
CA THR A 34 -6.22 6.82 -7.08
C THR A 34 -7.48 5.95 -7.16
N LYS A 35 -8.23 5.89 -6.06
CA LYS A 35 -9.58 5.29 -5.96
C LYS A 35 -9.68 3.91 -6.62
N GLU A 36 -10.69 3.68 -7.46
CA GLU A 36 -10.95 2.40 -8.12
C GLU A 36 -9.85 2.00 -9.11
N GLN A 37 -9.05 2.95 -9.59
CA GLN A 37 -7.93 2.66 -10.49
C GLN A 37 -6.88 1.80 -9.81
N GLY A 38 -6.69 1.97 -8.50
CA GLY A 38 -5.82 1.09 -7.70
C GLY A 38 -6.29 -0.36 -7.79
N LEU A 39 -7.58 -0.61 -7.53
CA LEU A 39 -8.13 -1.96 -7.59
C LEU A 39 -8.08 -2.56 -9.00
N MET A 40 -8.32 -1.76 -10.03
CA MET A 40 -8.24 -2.20 -11.43
C MET A 40 -6.80 -2.58 -11.81
N TRP A 41 -5.83 -1.75 -11.44
CA TRP A 41 -4.42 -2.04 -11.66
C TRP A 41 -3.98 -3.31 -10.93
N ILE A 42 -4.35 -3.46 -9.65
CA ILE A 42 -4.05 -4.65 -8.84
C ILE A 42 -4.55 -5.93 -9.53
N ARG A 43 -5.82 -5.92 -9.96
CA ARG A 43 -6.45 -7.07 -10.63
C ARG A 43 -5.82 -7.39 -11.99
N SER A 44 -5.27 -6.39 -12.67
CA SER A 44 -4.56 -6.57 -13.94
C SER A 44 -3.16 -7.15 -13.73
N ARG A 45 -2.40 -6.56 -12.79
CA ARG A 45 -0.97 -6.85 -12.55
C ARG A 45 -0.73 -8.17 -11.82
N PHE A 46 -1.59 -8.52 -10.85
CA PHE A 46 -1.43 -9.67 -9.97
C PHE A 46 -2.62 -10.63 -10.08
N ARG A 47 -2.81 -11.20 -11.28
CA ARG A 47 -3.95 -12.09 -11.57
C ARG A 47 -3.91 -13.42 -10.82
N ASP A 48 -2.72 -13.98 -10.66
CA ASP A 48 -2.52 -15.36 -10.17
C ASP A 48 -1.92 -15.43 -8.76
N VAL A 49 -1.70 -14.28 -8.12
CA VAL A 49 -1.09 -14.18 -6.79
C VAL A 49 -2.03 -13.43 -5.86
N PRO A 50 -2.34 -13.96 -4.65
CA PRO A 50 -3.15 -13.24 -3.67
C PRO A 50 -2.53 -11.88 -3.31
N VAL A 51 -3.36 -10.83 -3.33
CA VAL A 51 -2.94 -9.46 -2.98
C VAL A 51 -3.63 -9.02 -1.70
N ILE A 52 -2.84 -8.47 -0.79
CA ILE A 52 -3.28 -7.88 0.47
C ILE A 52 -3.09 -6.36 0.36
N HIS A 53 -4.16 -5.58 0.47
CA HIS A 53 -4.15 -4.12 0.31
C HIS A 53 -4.96 -3.35 1.37
N HIS A 54 -5.30 -4.01 2.49
CA HIS A 54 -6.03 -3.45 3.63
C HIS A 54 -5.10 -3.30 4.84
N ARG A 55 -5.61 -2.82 5.99
CA ARG A 55 -4.84 -2.80 7.24
C ARG A 55 -4.40 -4.22 7.61
N ASN A 56 -3.14 -4.37 7.99
CA ASN A 56 -2.59 -5.64 8.44
C ASN A 56 -1.74 -5.45 9.70
N ASP A 57 -1.89 -6.35 10.68
CA ASP A 57 -0.98 -6.46 11.82
C ASP A 57 -0.89 -7.94 12.22
N TYR A 58 0.16 -8.61 11.75
CA TYR A 58 0.36 -10.03 12.04
C TYR A 58 1.84 -10.40 12.04
N ARG A 59 2.15 -11.62 12.47
CA ARG A 59 3.53 -12.13 12.52
C ARG A 59 3.69 -13.38 11.67
N ILE A 60 4.83 -13.45 10.97
CA ILE A 60 5.32 -14.68 10.33
C ILE A 60 6.68 -14.99 10.92
N GLY A 61 6.74 -16.06 11.73
CA GLY A 61 7.93 -16.37 12.52
C GLY A 61 8.31 -15.20 13.43
N ARG A 62 9.51 -14.64 13.23
CA ARG A 62 10.00 -13.48 14.00
C ARG A 62 9.62 -12.13 13.40
N THR A 63 9.18 -12.09 12.14
CA THR A 63 8.86 -10.86 11.40
C THR A 63 7.45 -10.40 11.74
N ARG A 64 7.28 -9.12 12.09
CA ARG A 64 5.96 -8.47 12.18
C ARG A 64 5.71 -7.70 10.89
N ILE A 65 4.53 -7.88 10.32
CA ILE A 65 4.05 -7.12 9.17
C ILE A 65 2.97 -6.20 9.68
N LEU A 66 3.17 -4.89 9.51
CA LEU A 66 2.27 -3.84 9.94
C LEU A 66 1.99 -2.89 8.76
N ALA A 67 0.72 -2.71 8.41
CA ALA A 67 0.24 -1.75 7.43
C ALA A 67 -0.99 -1.04 8.02
N ASN A 68 -0.99 0.29 8.00
CA ASN A 68 -2.04 1.13 8.59
C ASN A 68 -2.53 2.18 7.58
N PRO A 69 -3.08 1.77 6.42
CA PRO A 69 -3.54 2.72 5.42
C PRO A 69 -4.76 3.48 5.96
N ARG A 70 -4.75 4.81 5.82
CA ARG A 70 -5.88 5.68 6.21
C ARG A 70 -7.08 5.57 5.24
N ALA A 71 -6.80 5.23 3.99
CA ALA A 71 -7.71 5.37 2.85
C ALA A 71 -8.18 6.83 2.64
N TYR A 72 -9.19 7.03 1.80
CA TYR A 72 -9.63 8.36 1.38
C TYR A 72 -10.58 9.00 2.40
N PRO A 73 -10.62 10.34 2.53
CA PRO A 73 -11.57 11.01 3.43
C PRO A 73 -13.04 10.71 3.14
N ASP A 74 -13.39 10.49 1.86
CA ASP A 74 -14.73 10.14 1.38
C ASP A 74 -15.04 8.64 1.45
N ASP A 75 -14.03 7.79 1.64
CA ASP A 75 -14.15 6.34 1.83
C ASP A 75 -13.10 5.85 2.84
N PRO A 76 -13.32 6.12 4.14
CA PRO A 76 -12.32 5.91 5.17
C PRO A 76 -12.15 4.43 5.50
N ASN A 77 -10.92 4.03 5.83
CA ASN A 77 -10.66 2.72 6.40
C ASN A 77 -11.02 2.73 7.89
N GLU A 78 -12.10 2.03 8.26
CA GLU A 78 -12.57 1.94 9.65
C GLU A 78 -11.53 1.34 10.61
N ASP A 79 -10.62 0.51 10.09
CA ASP A 79 -9.57 -0.11 10.90
C ASP A 79 -8.35 0.79 11.12
N PHE A 80 -8.29 1.98 10.49
CA PHE A 80 -7.16 2.90 10.65
C PHE A 80 -6.91 3.25 12.12
N ILE A 81 -5.64 3.20 12.54
CA ILE A 81 -5.21 3.50 13.91
C ILE A 81 -4.49 4.85 13.93
N PRO A 82 -5.13 5.93 14.46
CA PRO A 82 -4.50 7.25 14.53
C PRO A 82 -3.21 7.29 15.35
N ASP A 83 -3.09 6.43 16.36
CA ASP A 83 -1.91 6.36 17.24
C ASP A 83 -0.66 5.78 16.55
N LEU A 84 -0.80 5.22 15.35
CA LEU A 84 0.31 4.72 14.54
C LEU A 84 0.69 5.71 13.42
N VAL A 85 0.62 7.02 13.72
CA VAL A 85 0.99 8.12 12.82
C VAL A 85 2.12 8.92 13.43
N VAL A 86 3.04 9.40 12.58
CA VAL A 86 4.03 10.41 12.94
C VAL A 86 3.68 11.69 12.20
N GLU A 87 3.49 12.79 12.93
CA GLU A 87 3.39 14.11 12.33
C GLU A 87 4.80 14.58 11.98
N VAL A 88 5.00 14.93 10.71
CA VAL A 88 6.25 15.54 10.23
C VAL A 88 5.99 17.03 10.06
N GLU A 89 6.64 17.86 10.86
CA GLU A 89 6.62 19.31 10.65
C GLU A 89 7.39 19.63 9.36
N GLY A 90 6.68 20.08 8.33
CA GLY A 90 7.28 20.62 7.11
C GLY A 90 7.20 22.15 7.11
N GLU A 91 8.33 22.82 6.89
CA GLU A 91 8.29 24.20 6.40
C GLU A 91 7.55 24.18 5.06
N ALA A 92 6.45 24.93 4.97
CA ALA A 92 5.68 25.03 3.73
C ALA A 92 6.63 25.37 2.59
N ALA A 93 6.74 24.47 1.60
CA ALA A 93 7.48 24.75 0.37
C ALA A 93 6.96 26.08 -0.19
N SER A 94 7.81 27.11 -0.11
CA SER A 94 7.53 28.43 -0.66
C SER A 94 7.23 28.23 -2.14
N ARG A 95 5.97 28.45 -2.53
CA ARG A 95 5.55 28.45 -3.92
C ARG A 95 6.42 29.47 -4.68
N LEU A 96 7.26 28.98 -5.58
CA LEU A 96 7.84 29.76 -6.67
C LEU A 96 6.86 29.76 -7.85
#